data_AF-A0A536ANE2-F1
#
_entry.id   AF-A0A536ANE2-F1
#
_cell.length_a   1.000
_cell.length_b   1.000
_cell.length_c   1.000
_cell.angle_alpha   90.00
_cell.angle_beta   90.00
_cell.angle_gamma   90.00
#
_symmetry.space_group_name_H-M   'P 1'
#
loop_
_entity.id
_entity.type
_entity.pdbx_description
1 polymer ?
#
loop_
_entity_poly.entity_id
_entity_poly.type
_entity_poly.pdbx_seq_one_letter_code
_entity_poly.pdbx_strand_id
1 'polypeptide(L)' 'MLMAVRGVRGATTVRANDGKAIFDATAELLRILTELNGLRANDIGYVWFTVTPDLDAAFPADAARVGLGWT' A
#
# COMPACT_ATOMS: atom_id res chain seq x y z
N MET A 1 -27.17 10.65 4.76
CA MET A 1 -26.09 11.30 5.53
C MET A 1 -24.84 11.26 4.68
N LEU A 2 -24.18 12.40 4.40
CA LEU A 2 -22.91 12.40 3.66
C LEU A 2 -21.80 11.90 4.61
N MET A 3 -21.00 10.92 4.16
CA MET A 3 -19.80 10.48 4.89
C MET A 3 -18.57 11.25 4.40
N ALA A 4 -17.75 11.74 5.32
CA ALA A 4 -16.52 12.43 4.98
C ALA A 4 -15.43 11.44 4.58
N VAL A 5 -14.68 11.77 3.53
CA VAL A 5 -13.49 11.00 3.11
C VAL A 5 -12.25 11.52 3.87
N ARG A 6 -11.36 10.61 4.27
CA ARG A 6 -10.11 10.91 4.97
C ARG A 6 -8.94 10.25 4.23
N GLY A 7 -7.83 10.99 4.11
CA GLY A 7 -6.58 10.43 3.60
C GLY A 7 -5.76 9.80 4.73
N VAL A 8 -5.17 8.64 4.47
CA VAL A 8 -4.21 7.96 5.36
C VAL A 8 -2.85 7.94 4.65
N ARG A 9 -1.78 8.25 5.38
CA ARG A 9 -0.40 8.27 4.87
C ARG A 9 0.41 7.17 5.52
N GLY A 10 1.27 6.53 4.73
CA GLY A 10 2.31 5.64 5.20
C GLY A 10 3.56 5.75 4.33
N ALA A 11 4.69 5.32 4.88
CA ALA A 11 5.96 5.21 4.18
C ALA A 11 6.74 4.02 4.75
N THR A 12 7.49 3.35 3.90
CA THR A 12 8.40 2.25 4.27
C THR A 12 9.67 2.35 3.41
N THR A 13 10.67 1.53 3.73
CA THR A 13 11.94 1.47 2.98
C THR A 13 12.29 0.01 2.69
N VAL A 14 13.06 -0.21 1.63
CA VAL A 14 13.57 -1.53 1.25
C VAL A 14 15.09 -1.51 1.26
N ARG A 15 15.72 -2.67 1.52
CA ARG A 15 17.19 -2.80 1.51
C ARG A 15 17.77 -3.01 0.11
N ALA A 16 16.93 -3.38 -0.86
CA ALA A 16 17.33 -3.65 -2.23
C ALA A 16 16.21 -3.25 -3.21
N ASN A 17 16.60 -2.77 -4.40
CA ASN A 17 15.69 -2.54 -5.53
C ASN A 17 15.42 -3.88 -6.24
N ASP A 18 14.62 -4.74 -5.59
CA ASP A 18 14.12 -5.97 -6.18
C ASP A 18 12.61 -6.11 -5.94
N GLY A 19 11.94 -6.85 -6.82
CA GLY A 19 10.48 -6.93 -6.80
C GLY A 19 9.91 -7.57 -5.54
N LYS A 20 10.63 -8.52 -4.92
CA LYS A 20 10.18 -9.18 -3.69
C LYS A 20 10.26 -8.22 -2.52
N ALA A 21 11.36 -7.48 -2.38
CA ALA A 21 11.54 -6.50 -1.33
C ALA A 21 10.49 -5.38 -1.39
N ILE A 22 10.22 -4.84 -2.59
CA ILE A 22 9.19 -3.82 -2.82
C ILE A 22 7.80 -4.37 -2.47
N PHE A 23 7.48 -5.58 -2.93
CA PHE A 23 6.19 -6.22 -2.67
C PHE A 23 5.97 -6.45 -1.17
N ASP A 24 6.91 -7.10 -0.48
CA ASP A 24 6.77 -7.48 0.92
C ASP A 24 6.65 -6.26 1.82
N ALA A 25 7.51 -5.26 1.63
CA ALA A 25 7.47 -4.03 2.42
C ALA A 25 6.18 -3.23 2.18
N THR A 26 5.69 -3.19 0.93
CA THR A 26 4.41 -2.52 0.64
C THR A 26 3.24 -3.28 1.26
N ALA A 27 3.23 -4.61 1.19
CA ALA A 27 2.18 -5.44 1.77
C ALA A 27 2.14 -5.32 3.30
N GLU A 28 3.31 -5.30 3.95
CA GLU A 28 3.43 -5.03 5.39
C GLU A 28 2.86 -3.65 5.75
N LEU A 29 3.28 -2.60 5.03
CA LEU A 29 2.79 -1.24 5.27
C LEU A 29 1.26 -1.16 5.14
N LEU A 30 0.69 -1.73 4.09
CA LEU A 30 -0.76 -1.72 3.87
C LEU A 30 -1.50 -2.45 5.01
N ARG A 31 -1.01 -3.61 5.48
CA ARG A 31 -1.60 -4.32 6.62
C ARG A 31 -1.60 -3.46 7.88
N ILE A 32 -0.45 -2.85 8.21
CA ILE A 32 -0.31 -1.96 9.37
C ILE A 32 -1.29 -0.78 9.27
N LEU A 33 -1.35 -0.12 8.11
CA LEU A 33 -2.26 1.01 7.92
C LEU A 33 -3.73 0.59 8.08
N THR A 34 -4.13 -0.56 7.52
CA THR A 34 -5.51 -1.03 7.67
C THR A 34 -5.84 -1.44 9.09
N GLU A 35 -4.93 -2.13 9.78
CA GLU A 35 -5.13 -2.59 11.16
C GLU A 35 -5.26 -1.42 12.13
N LEU A 36 -4.33 -0.46 12.07
CA LEU A 36 -4.32 0.69 12.98
C LEU A 36 -5.51 1.63 12.77
N ASN A 37 -6.12 1.63 11.59
CA ASN A 37 -7.25 2.51 11.26
C ASN A 37 -8.60 1.76 11.20
N GLY A 38 -8.62 0.44 11.44
CA GLY A 38 -9.83 -0.38 11.33
C GLY A 38 -10.47 -0.36 9.93
N LEU A 39 -9.66 -0.27 8.88
CA LEU A 39 -10.13 -0.18 7.49
C LEU A 39 -10.28 -1.56 6.85
N ARG A 40 -11.37 -1.76 6.11
CA ARG A 40 -11.54 -2.89 5.19
C ARG A 40 -11.27 -2.43 3.76
N ALA A 41 -11.00 -3.36 2.85
CA ALA A 41 -10.82 -3.05 1.43
C ALA A 41 -11.98 -2.21 0.85
N ASN A 42 -13.22 -2.55 1.21
CA ASN A 42 -14.43 -1.84 0.76
C ASN A 42 -14.60 -0.42 1.33
N ASP A 43 -13.81 -0.03 2.34
CA ASP A 43 -13.84 1.32 2.90
C ASP A 43 -12.87 2.26 2.14
N ILE A 44 -12.04 1.74 1.24
CA ILE A 44 -10.97 2.46 0.54
C ILE A 44 -11.43 2.91 -0.86
N GLY A 45 -11.57 4.22 -1.06
CA GLY A 45 -11.96 4.77 -2.36
C GLY A 45 -10.87 4.76 -3.43
N TYR A 46 -9.62 5.07 -3.05
CA TYR A 46 -8.44 4.93 -3.93
C TYR A 46 -7.17 4.83 -3.10
N VAL A 47 -6.10 4.31 -3.72
CA VAL A 47 -4.75 4.31 -3.17
C VAL A 47 -3.81 4.92 -4.20
N TRP A 48 -2.96 5.84 -3.76
CA TRP A 48 -1.93 6.45 -4.59
C TRP A 48 -0.55 6.05 -4.08
N PHE A 49 0.25 5.42 -4.93
CA PHE A 49 1.61 5.02 -4.59
C PHE A 49 2.63 5.94 -5.26
N THR A 50 3.72 6.21 -4.54
CA THR A 50 4.90 6.88 -5.06
C THR A 50 6.12 6.09 -4.62
N VAL A 51 7.13 6.03 -5.47
CA VAL A 51 8.45 5.47 -5.13
C VAL A 51 9.51 6.53 -5.36
N THR A 52 10.64 6.40 -4.66
CA THR A 52 11.83 7.20 -4.97
C THR A 52 12.45 6.73 -6.30
N PRO A 53 13.20 7.59 -7.02
CA PRO A 53 13.70 7.27 -8.36
C PRO A 53 14.65 6.08 -8.45
N ASP A 54 15.21 5.61 -7.34
CA ASP A 54 16.09 4.46 -7.22
C ASP A 54 15.36 3.11 -7.16
N LEU A 55 14.02 3.11 -7.14
CA LEU A 55 13.18 1.92 -7.12
C LEU A 55 12.37 1.79 -8.41
N ASP A 56 12.80 0.88 -9.28
CA ASP A 56 12.16 0.61 -10.59
C ASP A 56 11.86 -0.88 -10.85
N ALA A 57 12.21 -1.77 -9.91
CA ALA A 57 12.11 -3.22 -10.13
C ALA A 57 10.68 -3.79 -10.09
N ALA A 58 9.71 -3.08 -9.51
CA ALA A 58 8.32 -3.53 -9.43
C ALA A 58 7.34 -2.39 -9.12
N PHE A 59 6.06 -2.62 -9.41
CA PHE A 59 4.98 -1.72 -9.00
C PHE A 59 4.48 -2.06 -7.59
N PRO A 60 4.50 -1.12 -6.63
CA PRO A 60 4.00 -1.36 -5.27
C PRO A 60 2.50 -1.69 -5.22
N ALA A 61 1.73 -1.25 -6.23
CA ALA A 61 0.29 -1.52 -6.31
C ALA A 61 -0.05 -3.03 -6.37
N ASP A 62 0.89 -3.88 -6.78
CA ASP A 62 0.67 -5.33 -6.83
C ASP A 62 0.54 -5.94 -5.42
N ALA A 63 1.13 -5.31 -4.40
CA ALA A 63 0.95 -5.72 -3.01
C ALA A 63 -0.52 -5.59 -2.57
N ALA A 64 -1.24 -4.55 -3.04
CA ALA A 64 -2.66 -4.42 -2.77
C ALA A 64 -3.48 -5.46 -3.54
N ARG A 65 -3.23 -5.60 -4.85
CA ARG A 65 -4.02 -6.47 -5.74
C ARG A 65 -3.79 -7.95 -5.46
N VAL A 66 -2.54 -8.40 -5.58
CA VAL A 66 -2.16 -9.82 -5.46
C VAL A 66 -1.93 -10.19 -4.01
N GLY A 67 -1.29 -9.31 -3.22
CA GLY A 67 -0.91 -9.60 -1.85
C GLY A 67 -2.07 -9.55 -0.84
N LEU A 68 -3.06 -8.69 -1.08
CA LEU A 68 -4.20 -8.48 -0.18
C LEU A 68 -5.57 -8.72 -0.83
N GLY A 69 -5.61 -9.01 -2.13
CA GLY A 69 -6.87 -9.29 -2.85
C GLY A 69 -7.75 -8.06 -3.05
N TRP A 70 -7.19 -6.85 -3.08
CA TRP A 70 -7.96 -5.63 -3.35
C TRP A 70 -8.18 -5.50 -4.86
N THR A 71 -9.29 -6.07 -5.35
CA THR A 71 -9.70 -6.12 -6.77
C THR A 71 -10.87 -5.22 -7.09
#